data_AF-A0A5F1Z1X4-F1
#
_entry.id   AF-A0A5F1Z1X4-F1
#
_cell.length_a   1.000
_cell.length_b   1.000
_cell.length_c   1.000
_cell.angle_alpha   90.00
_cell.angle_beta   90.00
_cell.angle_gamma   90.00
#
_symmetry.space_group_name_H-M   'P 1'
#
loop_
_entity.id
_entity.type
_entity.pdbx_description
1 polymer ?
#
loop_
_entity_poly.entity_id
_entity_poly.type
_entity_poly.pdbx_seq_one_letter_code
_entity_poly.pdbx_strand_id
1 'polypeptide(L)'
;MNQLVALMISGIFFISCTQKKYILRETYEKEPQKIVAFGLVIVEDQKVLGFSRTQISPADPFRTTLCDLNQKDETGNCKKIPFRPYSGIIIHQKNKTEYAYSPRITISNQDQPNIPVYFLIGDLKENDHFQLFETGYEKTNTMVNPGGHSAAFHLVSKLPIKNPEILSFKKPLQKIEFLGIYAAFVSRDSDKEFPATLVDAIPILAKESRSIQKLFFGDNPITQEGAKIHFARTFAKYEEEVASVYQELKNQRGANQDP
;
A
#
# COMPACT_ATOMS: atom_id res chain seq x y z
N MET A 1 -32.82 -3.46 -56.29
CA MET A 1 -32.05 -2.28 -55.83
C MET A 1 -32.15 -2.27 -54.31
N ASN A 2 -31.01 -2.47 -53.62
CA ASN A 2 -30.74 -2.25 -52.19
C ASN A 2 -31.56 -3.06 -51.16
N GLN A 3 -31.06 -3.64 -50.07
CA GLN A 3 -29.76 -3.80 -49.40
C GLN A 3 -30.06 -4.93 -48.39
N LEU A 4 -29.44 -6.11 -48.47
CA LEU A 4 -28.26 -6.48 -47.68
C LEU A 4 -28.14 -5.75 -46.33
N VAL A 5 -29.12 -5.93 -45.43
CA VAL A 5 -28.89 -5.74 -43.99
C VAL A 5 -28.40 -7.06 -43.45
N ALA A 6 -27.10 -7.27 -43.62
CA ALA A 6 -26.34 -8.20 -42.83
C ALA A 6 -26.66 -7.96 -41.36
N LEU A 7 -27.08 -9.01 -40.65
CA LEU A 7 -27.04 -9.08 -39.21
C LEU A 7 -25.59 -8.80 -38.77
N MET A 8 -25.28 -7.53 -38.51
CA MET A 8 -24.10 -7.17 -37.77
C MET A 8 -24.33 -7.62 -36.34
N ILE A 9 -23.83 -8.81 -36.06
CA ILE A 9 -23.35 -9.24 -34.75
C ILE A 9 -22.25 -8.24 -34.35
N SER A 10 -22.68 -7.07 -33.86
CA SER A 10 -21.89 -6.22 -32.97
C SER A 10 -22.07 -6.86 -31.60
N GLY A 11 -21.21 -7.79 -31.19
CA GLY A 11 -19.83 -7.44 -30.90
C GLY A 11 -19.73 -6.67 -29.58
N ILE A 12 -20.62 -6.91 -28.60
CA ILE A 12 -20.35 -6.54 -27.22
C ILE A 12 -19.27 -7.50 -26.71
N PHE A 13 -18.02 -7.21 -27.08
CA PHE A 13 -16.87 -7.68 -26.32
C PHE A 13 -17.02 -7.08 -24.93
N PHE A 14 -17.43 -7.92 -23.98
CA PHE A 14 -17.12 -7.67 -22.58
C PHE A 14 -15.61 -7.51 -22.52
N ILE A 15 -15.15 -6.27 -22.35
CA ILE A 15 -13.78 -5.97 -21.96
C ILE A 15 -13.60 -6.74 -20.66
N SER A 16 -12.98 -7.91 -20.74
CA SER A 16 -12.55 -8.63 -19.56
C SER A 16 -11.54 -7.72 -18.90
N CYS A 17 -11.95 -7.00 -17.85
CA CYS A 17 -11.01 -6.34 -16.96
C CYS A 17 -10.04 -7.42 -16.50
N THR A 18 -8.84 -7.40 -17.06
CA THR A 18 -7.76 -8.28 -16.66
C THR A 18 -7.50 -7.99 -15.19
N GLN A 19 -7.74 -8.98 -14.32
CA GLN A 19 -7.55 -8.78 -12.90
C GLN A 19 -6.05 -8.70 -12.65
N LYS A 20 -5.55 -7.53 -12.22
CA LYS A 20 -4.15 -7.33 -11.84
C LYS A 20 -3.94 -7.78 -10.40
N LYS A 21 -3.03 -8.73 -10.18
CA LYS A 21 -2.56 -9.15 -8.85
C LYS A 21 -1.11 -8.71 -8.67
N TYR A 22 -0.86 -7.95 -7.61
CA TYR A 22 0.49 -7.50 -7.26
C TYR A 22 1.13 -8.53 -6.32
N ILE A 23 2.36 -8.92 -6.64
CA ILE A 23 3.10 -9.93 -5.90
C ILE A 23 4.50 -9.41 -5.63
N LEU A 24 5.02 -9.72 -4.45
CA LEU A 24 6.40 -9.42 -4.11
C LEU A 24 7.33 -10.29 -4.97
N ARG A 25 8.20 -9.64 -5.75
CA ARG A 25 9.13 -10.33 -6.65
C ARG A 25 10.15 -11.14 -5.85
N GLU A 26 10.45 -12.39 -6.21
CA GLU A 26 11.63 -13.07 -5.65
C GLU A 26 12.93 -12.29 -5.97
N THR A 27 13.88 -12.26 -5.03
CA THR A 27 15.20 -11.64 -5.23
C THR A 27 15.96 -12.34 -6.36
N TYR A 28 16.65 -11.55 -7.18
CA TYR A 28 17.55 -12.06 -8.22
C TYR A 28 18.74 -12.81 -7.55
N GLU A 29 19.28 -13.84 -8.19
CA GLU A 29 20.50 -14.58 -7.75
C GLU A 29 20.41 -15.50 -6.52
N LYS A 30 19.24 -16.07 -6.20
CA LYS A 30 19.06 -17.12 -5.16
C LYS A 30 19.34 -16.67 -3.71
N GLU A 31 19.55 -15.39 -3.43
CA GLU A 31 19.45 -14.89 -2.05
C GLU A 31 17.99 -14.95 -1.58
N PRO A 32 17.70 -15.31 -0.31
CA PRO A 32 16.37 -15.16 0.25
C PRO A 32 15.93 -13.69 0.20
N GLN A 33 14.69 -13.45 -0.21
CA GLN A 33 14.18 -12.10 -0.24
C GLN A 33 14.16 -11.51 1.16
N LYS A 34 14.84 -10.37 1.30
CA LYS A 34 14.95 -9.61 2.54
C LYS A 34 13.97 -8.46 2.52
N ILE A 35 13.07 -8.42 3.49
CA ILE A 35 11.88 -7.56 3.48
C ILE A 35 11.90 -6.62 4.67
N VAL A 36 11.69 -5.33 4.41
CA VAL A 36 11.32 -4.35 5.44
C VAL A 36 9.81 -4.18 5.45
N ALA A 37 9.22 -4.18 6.64
CA ALA A 37 7.78 -4.02 6.81
C ALA A 37 7.44 -2.99 7.89
N PHE A 38 6.39 -2.20 7.65
CA PHE A 38 5.82 -1.29 8.63
C PHE A 38 4.33 -1.05 8.38
N GLY A 39 3.57 -0.77 9.43
CA GLY A 39 2.21 -0.26 9.33
C GLY A 39 2.22 1.27 9.23
N LEU A 40 1.31 1.85 8.45
CA LEU A 40 1.18 3.30 8.33
C LEU A 40 -0.29 3.71 8.26
N VAL A 41 -0.69 4.59 9.17
CA VAL A 41 -2.03 5.21 9.19
C VAL A 41 -1.92 6.73 9.13
N ILE A 42 -3.01 7.37 8.74
CA ILE A 42 -3.11 8.83 8.75
C ILE A 42 -4.06 9.21 9.87
N VAL A 43 -3.62 10.15 10.70
CA VAL A 43 -4.34 10.59 11.88
C VAL A 43 -4.57 12.08 11.74
N GLU A 44 -5.82 12.48 11.60
CA GLU A 44 -6.20 13.89 11.49
C GLU A 44 -6.86 14.32 12.79
N ASP A 45 -6.29 15.32 13.46
CA ASP A 45 -6.96 15.99 14.56
C ASP A 45 -7.78 17.17 14.00
N GLN A 46 -9.09 17.12 14.23
CA GLN A 46 -10.03 18.15 13.83
C GLN A 46 -10.73 18.71 15.06
N LYS A 47 -10.68 20.02 15.25
CA LYS A 47 -11.54 20.71 16.22
C LYS A 47 -12.90 20.98 15.57
N VAL A 48 -13.94 20.35 16.09
CA VAL A 48 -15.33 20.58 15.67
C VAL A 48 -16.12 21.05 16.89
N LEU A 49 -16.67 22.27 16.82
CA LEU A 49 -17.52 22.85 17.87
C LEU A 49 -16.88 22.81 19.28
N GLY A 50 -15.56 23.07 19.37
CA GLY A 50 -14.82 23.08 20.63
C GLY A 50 -14.33 21.71 21.12
N PHE A 51 -14.69 20.62 20.45
CA PHE A 51 -14.21 19.27 20.74
C PHE A 51 -13.16 18.84 19.72
N SER A 52 -12.02 18.31 20.17
CA SER A 52 -11.06 17.64 19.30
C SER A 52 -11.58 16.24 18.98
N ARG A 53 -11.61 15.91 17.69
CA ARG A 53 -11.93 14.58 17.19
C ARG A 53 -10.79 14.10 16.30
N THR A 54 -10.21 12.98 16.69
CA THR A 54 -9.25 12.25 15.89
C THR A 54 -9.98 11.45 14.81
N GLN A 55 -9.61 11.63 13.56
CA GLN A 55 -10.05 10.80 12.43
C GLN A 55 -8.86 9.96 11.96
N ILE A 56 -8.97 8.64 12.03
CA ILE A 56 -7.98 7.73 11.46
C ILE A 56 -8.44 7.29 10.08
N SER A 57 -7.55 7.40 9.10
CA SER A 57 -7.75 6.95 7.73
C SER A 57 -6.58 6.06 7.30
N PRO A 58 -6.80 5.08 6.41
CA PRO A 58 -5.70 4.32 5.85
C PRO A 58 -4.77 5.24 5.02
N ALA A 59 -3.46 4.98 5.08
CA ALA A 59 -2.54 5.59 4.14
C ALA A 59 -2.76 4.99 2.74
N ASP A 60 -2.87 5.85 1.73
CA ASP A 60 -2.98 5.45 0.33
C ASP A 60 -1.58 5.14 -0.22
N PRO A 61 -1.30 3.87 -0.61
CA PRO A 61 0.01 3.49 -1.12
C PRO A 61 0.39 4.23 -2.40
N PHE A 62 -0.58 4.66 -3.22
CA PHE A 62 -0.31 5.42 -4.43
C PHE A 62 0.14 6.86 -4.14
N ARG A 63 0.09 7.29 -2.88
CA ARG A 63 0.52 8.61 -2.40
C ARG A 63 1.70 8.53 -1.42
N THR A 64 2.14 7.33 -1.08
CA THR A 64 3.34 7.12 -0.26
C THR A 64 4.59 7.19 -1.14
N THR A 65 5.60 7.95 -0.68
CA THR A 65 6.88 8.13 -1.37
C THR A 65 8.03 7.96 -0.39
N LEU A 66 9.04 7.20 -0.79
CA LEU A 66 10.30 7.04 -0.07
C LEU A 66 11.37 7.96 -0.67
N CYS A 67 12.37 8.29 0.12
CA CYS A 67 13.55 9.04 -0.28
C CYS A 67 14.78 8.13 -0.10
N ASP A 68 15.55 7.92 -1.17
CA ASP A 68 16.85 7.23 -1.12
C ASP A 68 17.95 8.19 -0.66
N LEU A 69 18.42 8.04 0.57
CA LEU A 69 19.43 8.92 1.14
C LEU A 69 20.78 8.86 0.43
N ASN A 70 21.07 7.76 -0.26
CA ASN A 70 22.35 7.54 -0.93
C ASN A 70 22.31 7.91 -2.42
N GLN A 71 21.12 8.14 -2.99
CA GLN A 71 20.97 8.61 -4.37
C GLN A 71 20.40 10.02 -4.42
N LYS A 72 20.99 10.87 -5.26
CA LYS A 72 20.44 12.20 -5.55
C LYS A 72 19.68 12.20 -6.87
N ASP A 73 18.65 13.04 -6.97
CA ASP A 73 18.00 13.36 -8.24
C ASP A 73 18.80 14.42 -9.02
N GLU A 74 18.30 14.78 -10.19
CA GLU A 74 18.91 15.76 -11.10
C GLU A 74 19.05 17.16 -10.48
N THR A 75 18.31 17.44 -9.41
CA THR A 75 18.34 18.72 -8.68
C THR A 75 19.25 18.69 -7.44
N GLY A 76 19.96 17.57 -7.21
CA GLY A 76 20.79 17.37 -6.03
C GLY A 76 20.01 17.04 -4.76
N ASN A 77 18.69 16.88 -4.85
CA ASN A 77 17.83 16.47 -3.75
C ASN A 77 17.83 14.95 -3.61
N CYS A 78 17.34 14.44 -2.48
CA CYS A 78 17.17 13.01 -2.30
C CYS A 78 16.28 12.40 -3.39
N LYS A 79 16.71 11.29 -4.00
CA LYS A 79 15.93 10.62 -5.05
C LYS A 79 14.64 10.05 -4.47
N LYS A 80 13.52 10.56 -4.97
CA LYS A 80 12.17 10.17 -4.55
C LYS A 80 11.72 8.91 -5.29
N ILE A 81 11.25 7.91 -4.55
CA ILE A 81 10.79 6.64 -5.08
C ILE A 81 9.34 6.41 -4.60
N PRO A 82 8.33 6.60 -5.47
CA PRO A 82 6.94 6.42 -5.08
C PRO A 82 6.66 4.94 -4.78
N PHE A 83 5.84 4.65 -3.77
CA PHE A 83 5.35 3.32 -3.42
C PHE A 83 4.29 2.82 -4.43
N ARG A 84 4.47 3.20 -5.70
CA ARG A 84 3.63 2.79 -6.80
C ARG A 84 4.27 1.59 -7.46
N PRO A 85 3.46 0.65 -7.95
CA PRO A 85 3.99 -0.57 -8.53
C PRO A 85 4.84 -0.24 -9.76
N TYR A 86 4.50 0.78 -10.57
CA TYR A 86 5.03 1.04 -11.92
C TYR A 86 6.56 1.20 -12.08
N SER A 87 7.32 1.38 -11.01
CA SER A 87 8.78 1.40 -11.09
C SER A 87 9.35 0.00 -10.84
N GLY A 88 9.85 -0.64 -11.90
CA GLY A 88 10.45 -1.98 -11.83
C GLY A 88 9.45 -3.13 -11.80
N ILE A 89 8.21 -2.94 -12.28
CA ILE A 89 7.26 -4.06 -12.45
C ILE A 89 7.77 -5.00 -13.53
N ILE A 90 7.80 -6.29 -13.23
CA ILE A 90 7.78 -7.32 -14.26
C ILE A 90 6.32 -7.79 -14.38
N ILE A 91 5.73 -7.73 -15.58
CA ILE A 91 4.35 -8.17 -15.80
C ILE A 91 4.39 -9.54 -16.48
N HIS A 92 3.68 -10.50 -15.90
CA HIS A 92 3.36 -11.77 -16.55
C HIS A 92 1.85 -11.86 -16.73
N GLN A 93 1.39 -12.07 -17.96
CA GLN A 93 -0.01 -12.39 -18.21
C GLN A 93 -0.21 -13.89 -18.23
N LYS A 94 -1.29 -14.36 -17.59
CA LYS A 94 -1.73 -15.75 -17.62
C LYS A 94 -3.25 -15.80 -17.57
N ASN A 95 -3.87 -16.43 -18.56
CA ASN A 95 -5.31 -16.36 -18.79
C ASN A 95 -5.80 -14.89 -18.86
N LYS A 96 -6.91 -14.57 -18.19
CA LYS A 96 -7.44 -13.20 -18.03
C LYS A 96 -6.89 -12.48 -16.79
N THR A 97 -5.74 -12.90 -16.27
CA THR A 97 -5.13 -12.36 -15.05
C THR A 97 -3.72 -11.86 -15.34
N GLU A 98 -3.39 -10.66 -14.88
CA GLU A 98 -2.03 -10.13 -14.96
C GLU A 98 -1.38 -10.20 -13.58
N TYR A 99 -0.20 -10.80 -13.52
CA TYR A 99 0.64 -10.83 -12.33
C TYR A 99 1.73 -9.77 -12.46
N ALA A 100 1.66 -8.77 -11.59
CA ALA A 100 2.60 -7.66 -11.55
C ALA A 100 3.58 -7.86 -10.38
N TYR A 101 4.80 -8.25 -10.70
CA TYR A 101 5.86 -8.45 -9.72
C TYR A 101 6.48 -7.11 -9.36
N SER A 102 6.34 -6.71 -8.10
CA SER A 102 6.87 -5.44 -7.61
C SER A 102 7.82 -5.68 -6.45
N PRO A 103 8.90 -4.89 -6.32
CA PRO A 103 9.71 -4.88 -5.10
C PRO A 103 8.96 -4.25 -3.92
N ARG A 104 7.81 -3.58 -4.15
CA ARG A 104 7.06 -2.85 -3.12
C ARG A 104 5.56 -3.08 -3.27
N ILE A 105 4.90 -3.46 -2.19
CA ILE A 105 3.47 -3.78 -2.18
C ILE A 105 2.87 -3.48 -0.81
N THR A 106 1.53 -3.53 -0.73
CA THR A 106 0.84 -3.51 0.56
C THR A 106 0.09 -4.81 0.80
N ILE A 107 0.02 -5.23 2.06
CA ILE A 107 -0.86 -6.31 2.50
C ILE A 107 -2.13 -5.68 3.04
N SER A 108 -3.28 -6.06 2.49
CA SER A 108 -4.59 -5.62 2.98
C SER A 108 -5.19 -6.60 3.99
N ASN A 109 -6.10 -6.11 4.81
CA ASN A 109 -6.88 -6.98 5.69
C ASN A 109 -7.89 -7.80 4.85
N GLN A 110 -8.01 -9.10 5.08
CA GLN A 110 -8.99 -9.95 4.37
C GLN A 110 -10.45 -9.54 4.65
N ASP A 111 -10.75 -9.07 5.87
CA ASP A 111 -12.08 -8.57 6.26
C ASP A 111 -12.37 -7.18 5.68
N GLN A 112 -11.33 -6.44 5.30
CA GLN A 112 -11.40 -5.10 4.70
C GLN A 112 -10.35 -4.97 3.58
N PRO A 113 -10.53 -5.66 2.43
CA PRO A 113 -9.48 -5.85 1.41
C PRO A 113 -9.00 -4.56 0.75
N ASN A 114 -9.74 -3.47 0.91
CA ASN A 114 -9.38 -2.15 0.40
C ASN A 114 -8.59 -1.30 1.41
N ILE A 115 -8.30 -1.83 2.59
CA ILE A 115 -7.51 -1.15 3.62
C ILE A 115 -6.15 -1.86 3.75
N PRO A 116 -5.07 -1.24 3.25
CA PRO A 116 -3.73 -1.75 3.47
C PRO A 116 -3.38 -1.63 4.95
N VAL A 117 -2.89 -2.73 5.52
CA VAL A 117 -2.42 -2.81 6.91
C VAL A 117 -0.92 -2.59 6.97
N TYR A 118 -0.17 -3.19 6.03
CA TYR A 118 1.28 -3.17 6.04
C TYR A 118 1.84 -2.77 4.68
N PHE A 119 2.90 -1.98 4.71
CA PHE A 119 3.77 -1.69 3.58
C PHE A 119 4.94 -2.67 3.62
N LEU A 120 5.22 -3.32 2.49
CA LEU A 120 6.35 -4.24 2.32
C LEU A 120 7.31 -3.72 1.26
N ILE A 121 8.61 -3.82 1.58
CA ILE A 121 9.70 -3.39 0.69
C ILE A 121 10.73 -4.51 0.63
N GLY A 122 10.90 -5.08 -0.56
CA GLY A 122 11.91 -6.08 -0.87
C GLY A 122 12.98 -5.54 -1.82
N ASP A 123 13.87 -6.45 -2.24
CA ASP A 123 14.93 -6.23 -3.25
C ASP A 123 15.88 -5.06 -2.93
N LEU A 124 16.09 -4.79 -1.64
CA LEU A 124 17.02 -3.79 -1.14
C LEU A 124 18.48 -4.23 -1.39
N LYS A 125 19.31 -3.33 -1.91
CA LYS A 125 20.77 -3.49 -2.04
C LYS A 125 21.47 -3.16 -0.72
N GLU A 126 22.69 -3.62 -0.54
CA GLU A 126 23.45 -3.40 0.71
C GLU A 126 23.61 -1.92 1.06
N ASN A 127 23.79 -1.08 0.04
CA ASN A 127 23.95 0.37 0.17
C ASN A 127 22.62 1.13 0.10
N ASP A 128 21.47 0.46 0.05
CA ASP A 128 20.20 1.18 0.03
C ASP A 128 19.88 1.70 1.44
N HIS A 129 19.51 2.99 1.53
CA HIS A 129 19.09 3.62 2.77
C HIS A 129 17.92 4.55 2.49
N PHE A 130 16.75 4.22 3.01
CA PHE A 130 15.50 4.90 2.71
C PHE A 130 14.93 5.63 3.91
N GLN A 131 14.16 6.69 3.63
CA GLN A 131 13.29 7.37 4.59
C GLN A 131 11.89 7.59 4.01
N LEU A 132 10.86 7.63 4.87
CA LEU A 132 9.52 8.03 4.46
C LEU A 132 9.49 9.55 4.17
N PHE A 133 9.28 9.92 2.91
CA PHE A 133 9.30 11.33 2.49
C PHE A 133 7.91 11.98 2.51
N GLU A 134 6.91 11.27 1.98
CA GLU A 134 5.54 11.76 1.84
C GLU A 134 4.56 10.60 1.97
N THR A 135 3.38 10.86 2.51
CA THR A 135 2.24 9.95 2.40
C THR A 135 0.96 10.72 2.08
N GLY A 136 -0.17 10.06 1.95
CA GLY A 136 -1.42 10.73 1.66
C GLY A 136 -2.61 9.79 1.70
N TYR A 137 -3.79 10.35 1.47
CA TYR A 137 -5.02 9.59 1.31
C TYR A 137 -5.90 10.23 0.25
N GLU A 138 -6.86 9.44 -0.21
CA GLU A 138 -7.95 9.89 -1.05
C GLU A 138 -9.28 9.65 -0.31
N LYS A 139 -10.11 10.69 -0.22
CA LYS A 139 -11.42 10.61 0.42
C LYS A 139 -12.48 11.13 -0.54
N THR A 140 -13.50 10.33 -0.81
CA THR A 140 -14.66 10.77 -1.58
C THR A 140 -15.74 11.24 -0.61
N ASN A 141 -16.10 12.53 -0.68
CA ASN A 141 -17.23 13.08 0.05
C ASN A 141 -18.40 13.23 -0.90
N THR A 142 -19.56 12.65 -0.55
CA THR A 142 -20.79 12.83 -1.32
C THR A 142 -21.67 13.84 -0.61
N MET A 143 -21.96 14.97 -1.25
CA MET A 143 -22.96 15.92 -0.79
C MET A 143 -24.27 15.67 -1.53
N VAL A 144 -25.36 15.52 -0.78
CA VAL A 144 -26.72 15.47 -1.34
C VAL A 144 -27.34 16.84 -1.14
N ASN A 145 -27.63 17.53 -2.24
CA ASN A 145 -28.30 18.82 -2.19
C ASN A 145 -29.78 18.65 -1.81
N PRO A 146 -30.45 19.68 -1.27
CA PRO A 146 -31.87 19.62 -0.86
C PRO A 146 -32.85 19.21 -1.97
N GLY A 147 -32.45 19.30 -3.25
CA GLY A 147 -33.21 18.81 -4.40
C GLY A 147 -32.98 17.33 -4.77
N GLY A 148 -32.28 16.55 -3.95
CA GLY A 148 -32.03 15.12 -4.18
C GLY A 148 -30.87 14.80 -5.13
N HIS A 149 -30.20 15.79 -5.69
CA HIS A 149 -29.00 15.59 -6.50
C HIS A 149 -27.77 15.35 -5.63
N SER A 150 -27.02 14.28 -5.91
CA SER A 150 -25.74 13.99 -5.26
C SER A 150 -24.57 14.48 -6.11
N ALA A 151 -23.64 15.21 -5.51
CA ALA A 151 -22.33 15.51 -6.08
C ALA A 151 -21.25 14.82 -5.23
N ALA A 152 -20.37 14.06 -5.87
CA ALA A 152 -19.20 13.47 -5.24
C ALA A 152 -17.98 14.36 -5.47
N PHE A 153 -17.26 14.70 -4.41
CA PHE A 153 -16.00 15.43 -4.46
C PHE A 153 -14.89 14.53 -3.93
N HIS A 154 -13.86 14.33 -4.75
CA HIS A 154 -12.67 13.57 -4.40
C HIS A 154 -11.64 14.51 -3.78
N LEU A 155 -11.44 14.40 -2.47
CA LEU A 155 -10.35 15.07 -1.77
C LEU A 155 -9.10 14.21 -1.89
N VAL A 156 -8.06 14.81 -2.45
CA VAL A 156 -6.74 14.21 -2.57
C VAL A 156 -5.79 14.96 -1.65
N SER A 157 -5.24 14.27 -0.65
CA SER A 157 -4.29 14.84 0.30
C SER A 157 -2.90 14.26 0.10
N LYS A 158 -1.90 15.13 0.01
CA LYS A 158 -0.48 14.79 0.07
C LYS A 158 0.11 15.44 1.33
N LEU A 159 0.85 14.65 2.09
CA LEU A 159 1.32 14.99 3.42
C LEU A 159 2.84 14.75 3.45
N PRO A 160 3.66 15.78 3.20
CA PRO A 160 5.10 15.70 3.41
C PRO A 160 5.40 15.36 4.88
N ILE A 161 6.40 14.52 5.14
CA ILE A 161 6.76 14.14 6.51
C ILE A 161 7.79 15.12 7.08
N LYS A 162 7.51 15.71 8.25
CA LYS A 162 8.41 16.67 8.93
C LYS A 162 9.68 16.06 9.48
N ASN A 163 9.55 14.85 10.01
CA ASN A 163 10.55 14.11 10.77
C ASN A 163 10.76 12.72 10.15
N PRO A 164 11.23 12.66 8.88
CA PRO A 164 11.36 11.42 8.12
C PRO A 164 12.38 10.44 8.73
N GLU A 165 13.26 10.92 9.60
CA GLU A 165 14.28 10.12 10.28
C GLU A 165 13.71 9.01 11.17
N ILE A 166 12.49 9.20 11.70
CA ILE A 166 11.80 8.21 12.55
C ILE A 166 11.59 6.88 11.81
N LEU A 167 11.39 6.94 10.49
CA LEU A 167 11.24 5.77 9.64
C LEU A 167 12.35 5.74 8.58
N SER A 168 13.57 5.56 9.08
CA SER A 168 14.77 5.28 8.27
C SER A 168 15.11 3.79 8.31
N PHE A 169 15.47 3.20 7.17
CA PHE A 169 15.85 1.78 7.11
C PHE A 169 16.78 1.45 5.94
N LYS A 170 17.46 0.31 6.05
CA LYS A 170 18.37 -0.24 5.05
C LYS A 170 18.04 -1.70 4.75
N LYS A 171 18.81 -2.38 3.89
CA LYS A 171 18.68 -3.84 3.69
C LYS A 171 18.78 -4.55 5.05
N PRO A 172 17.77 -5.36 5.44
CA PRO A 172 17.79 -6.02 6.74
C PRO A 172 18.81 -7.15 6.75
N LEU A 173 19.26 -7.54 7.94
CA LEU A 173 20.14 -8.71 8.10
C LEU A 173 19.36 -10.02 8.01
N GLN A 174 18.17 -10.05 8.62
CA GLN A 174 17.26 -11.19 8.64
C GLN A 174 16.35 -11.21 7.40
N LYS A 175 15.61 -12.31 7.21
CA LYS A 175 14.62 -12.44 6.11
C LYS A 175 13.60 -11.31 6.14
N ILE A 176 13.14 -10.92 7.34
CA ILE A 176 12.14 -9.87 7.51
C ILE A 176 12.52 -9.00 8.70
N GLU A 177 12.41 -7.69 8.53
CA GLU A 177 12.54 -6.69 9.58
C GLU A 177 11.23 -5.90 9.69
N PHE A 178 10.52 -6.07 10.80
CA PHE A 178 9.32 -5.31 11.14
C PHE A 178 9.73 -4.09 11.97
N LEU A 179 9.49 -2.89 11.45
CA LEU A 179 9.93 -1.65 12.08
C LEU A 179 8.93 -1.13 13.12
N GLY A 180 7.63 -1.38 12.91
CA GLY A 180 6.57 -0.91 13.80
C GLY A 180 5.31 -0.48 13.05
N ILE A 181 4.43 0.22 13.77
CA ILE A 181 3.24 0.86 13.22
C ILE A 181 3.36 2.36 13.48
N TYR A 182 3.27 3.15 12.43
CA TYR A 182 3.47 4.59 12.48
C TYR A 182 2.21 5.33 12.07
N ALA A 183 2.06 6.54 12.59
CA ALA A 183 0.98 7.44 12.27
C ALA A 183 1.54 8.72 11.67
N ALA A 184 1.06 9.11 10.49
CA ALA A 184 1.26 10.44 9.95
C ALA A 184 0.18 11.36 10.57
N PHE A 185 0.56 12.08 11.62
CA PHE A 185 -0.32 12.96 12.37
C PHE A 185 -0.42 14.35 11.72
N VAL A 186 -1.65 14.77 11.45
CA VAL A 186 -2.00 16.05 10.83
C VAL A 186 -2.88 16.84 11.80
N SER A 187 -2.42 18.00 12.23
CA SER A 187 -3.25 18.95 12.97
C SER A 187 -3.83 19.98 11.99
N ARG A 188 -5.15 19.99 11.81
CA ARG A 188 -5.82 20.94 10.92
C ARG A 188 -6.18 22.23 11.68
N ASP A 189 -5.19 23.09 11.95
CA ASP A 189 -5.41 24.39 12.61
C ASP A 189 -5.28 25.63 11.67
N SER A 190 -4.90 25.52 10.39
CA SER A 190 -4.88 26.69 9.44
C SER A 190 -4.69 26.35 7.95
N ASP A 191 -5.32 27.06 7.01
CA ASP A 191 -5.39 26.87 5.54
C ASP A 191 -4.08 26.77 4.70
N LYS A 192 -3.03 26.07 5.15
CA LYS A 192 -1.79 25.83 4.37
C LYS A 192 -1.47 24.34 4.26
N GLU A 193 -0.62 23.97 3.30
CA GLU A 193 -0.08 22.62 3.19
C GLU A 193 0.37 22.11 4.56
N PHE A 194 -0.23 21.01 5.03
CA PHE A 194 0.04 20.45 6.34
C PHE A 194 1.03 19.30 6.23
N PRO A 195 2.32 19.55 6.45
CA PRO A 195 3.26 18.46 6.62
C PRO A 195 2.87 17.67 7.88
N ALA A 196 2.81 16.35 7.75
CA ALA A 196 2.47 15.44 8.81
C ALA A 196 3.69 15.17 9.71
N THR A 197 3.45 15.05 11.01
CA THR A 197 4.45 14.56 11.95
C THR A 197 4.31 13.05 12.05
N LEU A 198 5.37 12.30 11.73
CA LEU A 198 5.41 10.87 11.94
C LEU A 198 5.57 10.58 13.44
N VAL A 199 4.74 9.69 13.98
CA VAL A 199 4.78 9.28 15.39
C VAL A 199 4.53 7.79 15.52
N ASP A 200 4.84 7.20 16.68
CA ASP A 200 4.38 5.85 17.03
C ASP A 200 2.83 5.83 17.06
N ALA A 201 2.23 4.91 16.30
CA ALA A 201 0.78 4.80 16.22
C ALA A 201 0.16 4.05 17.40
N ILE A 202 0.93 3.26 18.15
CA ILE A 202 0.39 2.36 19.18
C ILE A 202 -0.44 3.11 20.23
N PRO A 203 0.01 4.25 20.82
CA PRO A 203 -0.78 4.99 21.80
C PRO A 203 -2.06 5.61 21.25
N ILE A 204 -2.09 5.88 19.94
CA ILE A 204 -3.26 6.42 19.25
C ILE A 204 -4.27 5.30 18.99
N LEU A 205 -3.82 4.20 18.38
CA LEU A 205 -4.65 3.03 18.07
C LEU A 205 -5.22 2.37 19.33
N ALA A 206 -4.54 2.46 20.48
CA ALA A 206 -5.05 1.97 21.76
C ALA A 206 -6.37 2.63 22.20
N LYS A 207 -6.66 3.85 21.72
CA LYS A 207 -7.89 4.60 22.05
C LYS A 207 -9.02 4.37 21.04
N GLU A 208 -8.75 3.63 19.97
CA GLU A 208 -9.69 3.42 18.87
C GLU A 208 -10.63 2.25 19.09
N SER A 209 -11.59 2.10 18.17
CA SER A 209 -12.50 0.94 18.18
C SER A 209 -11.73 -0.38 18.04
N ARG A 210 -12.28 -1.44 18.64
CA ARG A 210 -11.73 -2.81 18.53
C ARG A 210 -11.54 -3.25 17.08
N SER A 211 -12.39 -2.79 16.16
CA SER A 211 -12.29 -3.11 14.74
C SER A 211 -11.01 -2.52 14.12
N ILE A 212 -10.68 -1.26 14.42
CA ILE A 212 -9.43 -0.63 13.96
C ILE A 212 -8.21 -1.27 14.61
N GLN A 213 -8.28 -1.55 15.92
CA GLN A 213 -7.21 -2.26 16.63
C GLN A 213 -6.91 -3.63 16.00
N LYS A 214 -7.96 -4.40 15.69
CA LYS A 214 -7.82 -5.72 15.06
C LYS A 214 -7.10 -5.69 13.72
N LEU A 215 -7.13 -4.56 12.99
CA LEU A 215 -6.39 -4.44 11.72
C LEU A 215 -4.88 -4.60 11.94
N PHE A 216 -4.33 -4.10 13.04
CA PHE A 216 -2.88 -4.04 13.27
C PHE A 216 -2.36 -4.99 14.35
N PHE A 217 -3.23 -5.41 15.27
CA PHE A 217 -2.87 -6.27 16.40
C PHE A 217 -3.58 -7.63 16.38
N GLY A 218 -4.60 -7.81 15.52
CA GLY A 218 -5.46 -8.99 15.56
C GLY A 218 -6.09 -9.18 16.94
N ASP A 219 -6.00 -10.39 17.49
CA ASP A 219 -6.43 -10.69 18.87
C ASP A 219 -5.28 -10.58 19.90
N ASN A 220 -4.13 -10.02 19.51
CA ASN A 220 -2.99 -9.83 20.41
C ASN A 220 -3.09 -8.50 21.19
N PRO A 221 -2.31 -8.33 22.28
CA PRO A 221 -2.23 -7.06 23.00
C PRO A 221 -1.81 -5.87 22.11
N ILE A 222 -2.28 -4.67 22.45
CA ILE A 222 -1.97 -3.42 21.75
C ILE A 222 -0.57 -2.93 22.15
N THR A 223 0.44 -3.65 21.66
CA THR A 223 1.86 -3.40 21.93
C THR A 223 2.67 -3.66 20.67
N GLN A 224 3.94 -3.24 20.65
CA GLN A 224 4.83 -3.47 19.51
C GLN A 224 5.04 -4.97 19.24
N GLU A 225 5.15 -5.78 20.30
CA GLU A 225 5.28 -7.23 20.16
C GLU A 225 3.97 -7.87 19.67
N GLY A 226 2.81 -7.41 20.16
CA GLY A 226 1.52 -7.88 19.66
C GLY A 226 1.32 -7.57 18.18
N ALA A 227 1.73 -6.38 17.73
CA ALA A 227 1.74 -5.99 16.33
C ALA A 227 2.68 -6.86 15.49
N LYS A 228 3.88 -7.15 16.00
CA LYS A 228 4.87 -8.01 15.33
C LYS A 228 4.36 -9.44 15.16
N ILE A 229 3.73 -10.01 16.19
CA ILE A 229 3.11 -11.35 16.12
C ILE A 229 1.97 -11.36 15.10
N HIS A 230 1.12 -10.32 15.12
CA HIS A 230 0.03 -10.21 14.14
C HIS A 230 0.58 -10.11 12.71
N PHE A 231 1.55 -9.22 12.49
CA PHE A 231 2.25 -9.08 11.22
C PHE A 231 2.81 -10.41 10.73
N ALA A 232 3.53 -11.16 11.58
CA ALA A 232 4.13 -12.44 11.18
C ALA A 232 3.08 -13.45 10.71
N ARG A 233 1.91 -13.52 11.37
CA ARG A 233 0.79 -14.39 10.97
C ARG A 233 0.17 -13.93 9.65
N THR A 234 -0.06 -12.63 9.50
CA THR A 234 -0.63 -12.03 8.28
C THR A 234 0.33 -12.22 7.10
N PHE A 235 1.63 -12.06 7.32
CA PHE A 235 2.66 -12.25 6.32
C PHE A 235 2.81 -13.72 5.92
N ALA A 236 2.76 -14.68 6.86
CA ALA A 236 2.82 -16.10 6.52
C ALA A 236 1.68 -16.53 5.58
N LYS A 237 0.45 -16.07 5.84
CA LYS A 237 -0.69 -16.31 4.95
C LYS A 237 -0.46 -15.69 3.57
N TYR A 238 0.05 -14.46 3.54
CA TYR A 238 0.43 -13.80 2.29
C TYR A 238 1.52 -14.59 1.53
N GLU A 239 2.55 -15.11 2.22
CA GLU A 239 3.58 -15.95 1.60
C GLU A 239 3.00 -17.25 1.03
N GLU A 240 2.07 -17.90 1.72
CA GLU A 240 1.37 -19.09 1.22
C GLU A 240 0.59 -18.80 -0.06
N GLU A 241 -0.16 -17.68 -0.08
CA GLU A 241 -0.88 -17.21 -1.26
C GLU A 241 0.08 -16.96 -2.44
N VAL A 242 1.19 -16.27 -2.17
CA VAL A 242 2.23 -15.96 -3.17
C VAL A 242 2.91 -17.23 -3.67
N ALA A 243 3.31 -18.14 -2.78
CA ALA A 243 3.94 -19.40 -3.14
C ALA A 243 3.01 -20.27 -4.00
N SER A 244 1.72 -20.33 -3.65
CA SER A 244 0.71 -21.00 -4.47
C SER A 244 0.66 -20.40 -5.87
N VAL A 245 0.65 -19.07 -6.00
CA VAL A 245 0.68 -18.41 -7.32
C VAL A 245 1.96 -18.74 -8.09
N TYR A 246 3.13 -18.71 -7.44
CA TYR A 246 4.40 -19.08 -8.08
C TYR A 246 4.40 -20.54 -8.56
N GLN A 247 3.89 -21.48 -7.77
CA GLN A 247 3.78 -22.89 -8.16
C GLN A 247 2.81 -23.09 -9.32
N GLU A 248 1.64 -22.46 -9.27
CA GLU A 248 0.65 -22.50 -10.34
C GLU A 248 1.22 -21.96 -11.66
N LEU A 249 2.11 -20.96 -11.59
CA LEU A 249 2.82 -20.41 -12.75
C LEU A 249 3.91 -21.34 -13.26
N LYS A 250 4.71 -21.96 -12.38
CA LYS A 250 5.76 -22.91 -12.75
C LYS A 250 5.18 -24.14 -13.46
N ASN A 251 4.12 -24.73 -12.91
CA ASN A 251 3.47 -25.90 -13.49
C ASN A 251 2.91 -25.64 -14.89
N GLN A 252 2.49 -24.41 -15.18
CA GLN A 252 1.99 -24.05 -16.51
C GLN A 252 3.08 -23.73 -17.53
N ARG A 253 4.26 -23.26 -17.09
CA ARG A 253 5.43 -23.19 -17.99
C ARG A 253 5.89 -24.59 -18.41
N GLY A 254 5.80 -25.57 -17.52
CA GLY A 254 6.07 -26.98 -17.83
C GLY A 254 5.04 -27.56 -18.82
N ALA A 255 3.75 -27.27 -18.63
CA ALA A 255 2.69 -27.79 -19.50
C ALA A 255 2.68 -27.20 -20.93
N ASN A 256 3.24 -26.01 -21.15
CA ASN A 256 3.38 -25.39 -22.47
C ASN A 256 4.73 -25.68 -23.14
N GLN A 257 5.52 -26.60 -22.60
CA GLN A 257 6.82 -27.02 -23.14
C GLN A 257 6.89 -28.50 -23.55
N ASP A 258 5.77 -29.22 -23.59
CA ASP A 258 5.70 -30.53 -24.25
C ASP A 258 5.16 -30.37 -25.69
N PRO A 259 5.89 -30.89 -26.71
CA PRO A 259 5.63 -30.65 -28.14
C PRO A 259 4.36 -31.31 -28.69
#